data_AF-A0A8H3HKN8-F1
#
_entry.id   AF-A0A8H3HKN8-F1
#
_cell.length_a   1.000
_cell.length_b   1.000
_cell.length_c   1.000
_cell.angle_alpha   90.00
_cell.angle_beta   90.00
_cell.angle_gamma   90.00
#
_symmetry.space_group_name_H-M   'P 1'
#
loop_
_entity.id
_entity.type
_entity.pdbx_description
1 polymer ?
#
loop_
_entity_poly.entity_id
_entity_poly.type
_entity_poly.pdbx_seq_one_letter_code
_entity_poly.pdbx_strand_id
1 'polypeptide(L)'
;MLFNRAHGFPPTLTADISSIVGIITSYALQYEAISNTITLLSSTFSFHRWAKETKEEVRLGQKFGQSLHVHFEKLESAYQKSLEGVRNQRAKEIKRRLRALGWSLEGDFDFAPTECKEWTSLVNRSTPLTDQEWSELYLKLGPLLFSNRTRVQKAQREKNLARQNVILTEFLTSLKADLLWHPLLPFFRAFGITHQPRAVTDFLNSYPFPSKELAKTWPFFSNVGNTEIGETELRARFGGDRERIKAHTASWRVDIEITLANRLMEERGVLTMAEAEPLCRIEVNRSDRATKALPLFTQLLLRADSVFSDGSSKCAPLYYPEFIPTKPQFVSGHTRLIISLDKFHRAPEPEQTARALLGILGLENASYLELATFGERFICFRCSPRSRRLMNWKGILNHYLDEQRFWNLATRNWPRFQTITPIPMKCAHSLTYMGNLPLVDLLTPGSVKLWTSSISDLLFEEDKYFCFPCKNFGCAFFGSEFRGLKRHMREVHACRSKIVEDVHYGLIKDDVTFLEAGAAWRTRWNEFDHAEGAWSGDESE
;
A
#
# COMPACT_ATOMS: atom_id res chain seq x y z
N MET A 1 29.84 65.30 50.39
CA MET A 1 29.62 63.99 51.04
C MET A 1 28.13 63.70 51.03
N LEU A 2 27.74 62.55 50.44
CA LEU A 2 26.54 61.73 50.68
C LEU A 2 25.19 62.49 50.76
N PHE A 3 24.30 62.39 49.77
CA PHE A 3 23.40 61.25 49.63
C PHE A 3 23.01 61.03 48.17
N ASN A 4 23.59 59.99 47.57
CA ASN A 4 23.10 59.36 46.35
C ASN A 4 22.48 58.02 46.80
N ARG A 5 21.21 58.04 47.17
CA ARG A 5 20.39 56.83 47.36
C ARG A 5 19.25 56.88 46.37
N ALA A 6 19.44 56.18 45.26
CA ALA A 6 18.36 55.77 44.38
C ALA A 6 17.46 54.80 45.16
N HIS A 7 16.45 55.33 45.84
CA HIS A 7 15.32 54.54 46.28
C HIS A 7 14.48 54.21 45.05
N GLY A 8 14.29 52.92 44.80
CA GLY A 8 13.34 52.44 43.81
C GLY A 8 11.96 53.05 44.08
N PHE A 9 11.40 53.71 43.08
CA PHE A 9 10.01 54.15 43.14
C PHE A 9 9.11 52.92 43.26
N PRO A 10 8.17 52.89 44.21
CA PRO A 10 7.30 51.75 44.41
C PRO A 10 6.35 51.56 43.20
N PRO A 11 5.89 50.33 42.93
CA PRO A 11 4.96 50.00 41.83
C PRO A 11 3.59 50.69 41.95
N THR A 12 3.34 51.46 42.99
CA THR A 12 2.13 52.27 43.20
C THR A 12 2.08 53.52 42.33
N LEU A 13 3.22 54.03 41.84
CA LEU A 13 3.26 55.30 41.08
C LEU A 13 2.52 55.24 39.73
N THR A 14 2.52 54.10 39.04
CA THR A 14 1.83 53.96 37.74
C THR A 14 0.32 53.89 37.88
N ALA A 15 -0.17 53.24 38.95
CA ALA A 15 -1.59 53.26 39.28
C ALA A 15 -2.04 54.68 39.70
N ASP A 16 -1.20 55.40 40.45
CA ASP A 16 -1.45 56.78 40.85
C ASP A 16 -1.43 57.75 39.67
N ILE A 17 -0.50 57.63 38.73
CA ILE A 17 -0.43 58.52 37.54
C ILE A 17 -1.63 58.27 36.62
N SER A 18 -1.99 57.00 36.34
CA SER A 18 -3.16 56.70 35.52
C SER A 18 -4.47 57.15 36.19
N SER A 19 -4.54 57.06 37.52
CA SER A 19 -5.64 57.62 38.32
C SER A 19 -5.70 59.15 38.23
N ILE A 20 -4.56 59.83 38.34
CA ILE A 20 -4.43 61.29 38.19
C ILE A 20 -4.83 61.75 36.78
N VAL A 21 -4.42 61.03 35.72
CA VAL A 21 -4.82 61.33 34.33
C VAL A 21 -6.33 61.15 34.14
N GLY A 22 -6.93 60.10 34.71
CA GLY A 22 -8.38 59.90 34.72
C GLY A 22 -9.13 61.01 35.45
N ILE A 23 -8.61 61.46 36.60
CA ILE A 23 -9.15 62.59 37.37
C ILE A 23 -9.07 63.89 36.55
N ILE A 24 -7.91 64.21 35.95
CA ILE A 24 -7.72 65.43 35.14
C ILE A 24 -8.67 65.45 33.94
N THR A 25 -8.88 64.31 33.28
CA THR A 25 -9.80 64.18 32.13
C THR A 25 -11.26 64.38 32.55
N SER A 26 -11.65 63.85 33.70
CA SER A 26 -12.97 64.06 34.30
C SER A 26 -13.22 65.54 34.65
N TYR A 27 -12.22 66.21 35.24
CA TYR A 27 -12.30 67.64 35.52
C TYR A 27 -12.44 68.46 34.22
N ALA A 28 -11.68 68.15 33.16
CA ALA A 28 -11.78 68.86 31.89
C ALA A 28 -13.19 68.80 31.27
N LEU A 29 -13.87 67.65 31.38
CA LEU A 29 -15.25 67.46 30.92
C LEU A 29 -16.28 68.21 31.80
N GLN A 30 -16.09 68.23 33.12
CA GLN A 30 -16.93 69.03 34.03
C GLN A 30 -16.80 70.53 33.73
N TYR A 31 -15.59 71.01 33.40
CA TYR A 31 -15.36 72.40 33.02
C TYR A 31 -16.02 72.79 31.69
N GLU A 32 -16.10 71.88 30.73
CA GLU A 32 -16.80 72.10 29.46
C GLU A 32 -18.33 72.21 29.67
N ALA A 33 -18.90 71.39 30.54
CA ALA A 33 -20.32 71.47 30.93
C ALA A 33 -20.67 72.80 31.64
N ILE A 34 -19.78 73.28 32.52
CA ILE A 34 -19.93 74.58 33.21
C ILE A 34 -19.87 75.74 32.20
N SER A 35 -18.93 75.71 31.25
CA SER A 35 -18.82 76.71 30.19
C SER A 35 -20.07 76.82 29.31
N ASN A 36 -20.68 75.67 28.97
CA ASN A 36 -21.92 75.62 28.20
C ASN A 36 -23.13 76.15 28.99
N THR A 37 -23.20 75.85 30.29
CA THR A 37 -24.28 76.32 31.18
C THR A 37 -24.25 77.85 31.38
N ILE A 38 -23.06 78.44 31.48
CA ILE A 38 -22.86 79.90 31.60
C ILE A 38 -23.32 80.66 30.34
N THR A 39 -23.37 79.99 29.18
CA THR A 39 -23.82 80.59 27.92
C THR A 39 -25.34 80.74 27.84
N LEU A 40 -26.10 80.03 28.69
CA LEU A 40 -27.57 79.95 28.63
C LEU A 40 -28.31 80.97 29.50
N LEU A 41 -27.65 81.61 30.47
CA LEU A 41 -28.24 82.57 31.40
C LEU A 41 -27.72 83.96 31.07
N SER A 42 -28.51 84.89 30.51
CA SER A 42 -28.01 86.25 30.23
C SER A 42 -29.08 87.32 30.30
N SER A 43 -29.01 88.24 31.28
CA SER A 43 -29.77 89.51 31.23
C SER A 43 -29.23 90.68 32.08
N THR A 44 -28.00 90.67 32.60
CA THR A 44 -27.41 91.85 33.28
C THR A 44 -25.93 92.07 32.95
N PHE A 45 -25.48 93.34 32.87
CA PHE A 45 -24.11 93.72 32.49
C PHE A 45 -23.03 93.12 33.44
N SER A 46 -23.31 93.04 34.74
CA SER A 46 -22.44 92.41 35.73
C SER A 46 -22.28 90.90 35.47
N PHE A 47 -23.33 90.22 35.00
CA PHE A 47 -23.28 88.81 34.65
C PHE A 47 -22.42 88.57 33.39
N HIS A 48 -22.48 89.43 32.38
CA HIS A 48 -21.62 89.29 31.19
C HIS A 48 -20.13 89.44 31.49
N ARG A 49 -19.76 90.35 32.39
CA ARG A 49 -18.37 90.48 32.83
C ARG A 49 -17.91 89.22 33.57
N TRP A 50 -18.67 88.77 34.57
CA TRP A 50 -18.38 87.54 35.31
C TRP A 50 -18.35 86.30 34.42
N ALA A 51 -19.27 86.16 33.46
CA ALA A 51 -19.32 85.05 32.51
C ALA A 51 -18.11 85.05 31.57
N LYS A 52 -17.63 86.23 31.16
CA LYS A 52 -16.42 86.37 30.34
C LYS A 52 -15.16 86.02 31.14
N GLU A 53 -15.05 86.50 32.37
CA GLU A 53 -13.94 86.19 33.28
C GLU A 53 -13.91 84.69 33.60
N THR A 54 -15.04 84.11 33.98
CA THR A 54 -15.17 82.66 34.23
C THR A 54 -14.86 81.83 32.99
N LYS A 55 -15.29 82.23 31.79
CA LYS A 55 -14.94 81.55 30.54
C LYS A 55 -13.44 81.59 30.25
N GLU A 56 -12.77 82.71 30.51
CA GLU A 56 -11.32 82.79 30.35
C GLU A 56 -10.59 81.96 31.40
N GLU A 57 -11.05 81.94 32.66
CA GLU A 57 -10.51 81.05 33.69
C GLU A 57 -10.66 79.58 33.31
N VAL A 58 -11.83 79.16 32.83
CA VAL A 58 -12.07 77.80 32.33
C VAL A 58 -11.15 77.46 31.16
N ARG A 59 -11.00 78.37 30.19
CA ARG A 59 -10.13 78.16 29.03
C ARG A 59 -8.65 78.06 29.44
N LEU A 60 -8.22 78.89 30.39
CA LEU A 60 -6.87 78.82 30.96
C LEU A 60 -6.66 77.50 31.71
N GLY A 61 -7.65 77.06 32.49
CA GLY A 61 -7.67 75.76 33.17
C GLY A 61 -7.56 74.57 32.20
N GLN A 62 -8.32 74.60 31.10
CA GLN A 62 -8.25 73.57 30.05
C GLN A 62 -6.88 73.53 29.37
N LYS A 63 -6.31 74.70 29.02
CA LYS A 63 -4.96 74.78 28.44
C LYS A 63 -3.88 74.26 29.38
N PHE A 64 -4.00 74.57 30.67
CA PHE A 64 -3.10 74.07 31.70
C PHE A 64 -3.25 72.55 31.88
N GLY A 65 -4.48 72.04 31.98
CA GLY A 65 -4.77 70.60 32.08
C GLY A 65 -4.26 69.81 30.87
N GLN A 66 -4.44 70.33 29.66
CA GLN A 66 -3.93 69.70 28.43
C GLN A 66 -2.40 69.70 28.38
N SER A 67 -1.75 70.77 28.85
CA SER A 67 -0.29 70.84 28.98
C SER A 67 0.23 69.82 30.00
N LEU A 68 -0.47 69.64 31.12
CA LEU A 68 -0.15 68.60 32.11
C LEU A 68 -0.34 67.19 31.55
N HIS A 69 -1.42 66.94 30.81
CA HIS A 69 -1.65 65.64 30.18
C HIS A 69 -0.51 65.25 29.22
N VAL A 70 -0.15 66.15 28.30
CA VAL A 70 0.99 65.94 27.37
C VAL A 70 2.30 65.75 28.14
N HIS A 71 2.49 66.43 29.28
CA HIS A 71 3.66 66.24 30.12
C HIS A 71 3.70 64.85 30.77
N PHE A 72 2.58 64.37 31.31
CA PHE A 72 2.47 63.04 31.90
C PHE A 72 2.62 61.92 30.87
N GLU A 73 2.03 62.04 29.67
CA GLU A 73 2.25 61.08 28.58
C GLU A 73 3.73 60.98 28.19
N LYS A 74 4.42 62.13 28.11
CA LYS A 74 5.86 62.16 27.83
C LYS A 74 6.68 61.51 28.95
N LEU A 75 6.32 61.76 30.21
CA LEU A 75 6.96 61.14 31.37
C LEU A 75 6.73 59.62 31.38
N GLU A 76 5.51 59.16 31.13
CA GLU A 76 5.17 57.75 31.07
C GLU A 76 5.88 57.06 29.91
N SER A 77 5.90 57.67 28.72
CA SER A 77 6.66 57.17 27.57
C SER A 77 8.16 57.08 27.86
N ALA A 78 8.74 58.10 28.49
CA ALA A 78 10.14 58.11 28.89
C ALA A 78 10.44 57.01 29.94
N TYR A 79 9.52 56.81 30.89
CA TYR A 79 9.62 55.77 31.90
C TYR A 79 9.54 54.36 31.29
N GLN A 80 8.57 54.10 30.40
CA GLN A 80 8.46 52.82 29.69
C GLN A 80 9.69 52.53 28.84
N LYS A 81 10.22 53.53 28.13
CA LYS A 81 11.48 53.39 27.38
C LYS A 81 12.66 53.07 28.31
N SER A 82 12.72 53.67 29.49
CA SER A 82 13.74 53.37 30.49
C SER A 82 13.63 51.93 31.00
N LEU A 83 12.42 51.48 31.36
CA LEU A 83 12.17 50.10 31.79
C LEU A 83 12.53 49.07 30.71
N GLU A 84 12.18 49.37 29.46
CA GLU A 84 12.51 48.53 28.32
C GLU A 84 14.03 48.50 28.06
N GLY A 85 14.71 49.62 28.26
CA GLY A 85 16.18 49.69 28.26
C GLY A 85 16.79 48.75 29.30
N VAL A 86 16.29 48.77 30.54
CA VAL A 86 16.75 47.90 31.63
C VAL A 86 16.50 46.42 31.31
N ARG A 87 15.30 46.07 30.82
CA ARG A 87 14.97 44.69 30.42
C ARG A 87 15.89 44.18 29.32
N ASN A 88 16.12 45.00 28.28
CA ASN A 88 17.00 44.64 27.18
C ASN A 88 18.45 44.45 27.64
N GLN A 89 18.93 45.32 28.53
CA GLN A 89 20.27 45.20 29.11
C GLN A 89 20.38 43.93 29.97
N ARG A 90 19.38 43.64 30.81
CA ARG A 90 19.30 42.41 31.61
C ARG A 90 19.33 41.17 30.72
N ALA A 91 18.52 41.12 29.66
CA ALA A 91 18.46 40.00 28.74
C ALA A 91 19.79 39.77 28.00
N LYS A 92 20.45 40.85 27.57
CA LYS A 92 21.80 40.77 26.96
C LYS A 92 22.83 40.20 27.93
N GLU A 93 22.81 40.66 29.17
CA GLU A 93 23.75 40.19 30.20
C GLU A 93 23.53 38.72 30.56
N ILE A 94 22.26 38.28 30.72
CA ILE A 94 21.91 36.87 30.92
C ILE A 94 22.44 36.02 29.77
N LYS A 95 22.18 36.42 28.52
CA LYS A 95 22.68 35.71 27.32
C LYS A 95 24.22 35.68 27.27
N ARG A 96 24.90 36.75 27.69
CA ARG A 96 26.36 36.82 27.75
C ARG A 96 26.92 35.82 28.78
N ARG A 97 26.36 35.81 30.00
CA ARG A 97 26.78 34.90 31.08
C ARG A 97 26.48 33.44 30.73
N LEU A 98 25.33 33.14 30.14
CA LEU A 98 25.02 31.79 29.65
C LEU A 98 26.01 31.33 28.55
N ARG A 99 26.38 32.20 27.61
CA ARG A 99 27.43 31.87 26.63
C ARG A 99 28.77 31.56 27.29
N ALA A 100 29.16 32.32 28.31
CA ALA A 100 30.39 32.07 29.07
C ALA A 100 30.37 30.70 29.79
N LEU A 101 29.18 30.16 30.08
CA LEU A 101 28.96 28.82 30.64
C LEU A 101 28.80 27.72 29.57
N GLY A 102 29.00 28.03 28.28
CA GLY A 102 28.94 27.06 27.19
C GLY A 102 27.55 26.82 26.59
N TRP A 103 26.59 27.71 26.83
CA TRP A 103 25.28 27.67 26.15
C TRP A 103 25.35 28.36 24.78
N SER A 104 24.83 27.71 23.74
CA SER A 104 24.82 28.21 22.37
C SER A 104 23.59 29.08 22.13
N LEU A 105 23.79 30.30 21.63
CA LEU A 105 22.68 31.17 21.21
C LEU A 105 21.87 30.56 20.06
N GLU A 106 22.54 29.75 19.24
CA GLU A 106 21.94 29.00 18.15
C GLU A 106 21.48 27.65 18.71
N GLY A 107 20.17 27.49 18.87
CA GLY A 107 19.53 26.23 19.27
C GLY A 107 19.11 26.11 20.74
N ASP A 108 19.95 26.48 21.72
CA ASP A 108 19.61 26.25 23.14
C ASP A 108 18.52 27.21 23.67
N PHE A 109 18.22 28.27 22.93
CA PHE A 109 17.23 29.30 23.29
C PHE A 109 15.92 29.21 22.48
N ASP A 110 15.79 28.20 21.63
CA ASP A 110 14.59 28.00 20.82
C ASP A 110 13.58 27.16 21.61
N PHE A 111 12.83 27.81 22.51
CA PHE A 111 11.97 27.16 23.49
C PHE A 111 10.59 26.79 22.93
N ALA A 112 10.00 25.71 23.46
CA ALA A 112 8.58 25.41 23.20
C ALA A 112 7.67 26.53 23.75
N PRO A 113 6.43 26.71 23.25
CA PRO A 113 5.57 27.82 23.66
C PRO A 113 5.34 27.95 25.17
N THR A 114 5.30 26.84 25.91
CA THR A 114 5.14 26.81 27.37
C THR A 114 6.42 27.25 28.08
N GLU A 115 7.57 26.68 27.70
CA GLU A 115 8.90 27.02 28.23
C GLU A 115 9.32 28.46 27.87
N CYS A 116 8.87 28.96 26.72
CA CYS A 116 9.13 30.32 26.25
C CYS A 116 8.47 31.37 27.17
N LYS A 117 7.27 31.10 27.69
CA LYS A 117 6.62 31.98 28.68
C LYS A 117 7.44 32.05 29.98
N GLU A 118 7.89 30.89 30.45
CA GLU A 118 8.70 30.80 31.67
C GLU A 118 10.05 31.50 31.50
N TRP A 119 10.75 31.23 30.40
CA TRP A 119 11.97 31.93 29.99
C TRP A 119 11.77 33.44 29.97
N THR A 120 10.72 33.92 29.30
CA THR A 120 10.39 35.34 29.19
C THR A 120 10.15 35.97 30.56
N SER A 121 9.45 35.28 31.46
CA SER A 121 9.17 35.76 32.83
C SER A 121 10.44 35.89 33.69
N LEU A 122 11.43 35.04 33.45
CA LEU A 122 12.70 35.05 34.17
C LEU A 122 13.67 36.11 33.63
N VAL A 123 13.65 36.32 32.31
CA VAL A 123 14.62 37.19 31.62
C VAL A 123 14.15 38.64 31.53
N ASN A 124 12.85 38.89 31.32
CA ASN A 124 12.31 40.24 31.09
C ASN A 124 11.87 40.98 32.37
N ARG A 125 12.67 40.87 33.44
CA ARG A 125 12.46 41.65 34.66
C ARG A 125 13.03 43.06 34.52
N SER A 126 12.33 44.05 35.07
CA SER A 126 12.71 45.47 35.03
C SER A 126 13.71 45.87 36.12
N THR A 127 14.46 44.90 36.67
CA THR A 127 15.52 45.14 37.65
C THR A 127 16.89 44.86 37.03
N PRO A 128 17.95 45.62 37.37
CA PRO A 128 19.31 45.29 36.96
C PRO A 128 19.75 43.92 37.47
N LEU A 129 20.58 43.20 36.71
CA LEU A 129 21.09 41.89 37.14
C LEU A 129 22.27 42.06 38.12
N THR A 130 22.11 41.62 39.36
CA THR A 130 23.21 41.52 40.34
C THR A 130 23.80 40.11 40.37
N ASP A 131 24.97 39.92 40.98
CA ASP A 131 25.60 38.60 41.04
C ASP A 131 24.87 37.61 41.96
N GLN A 132 24.24 38.11 43.02
CA GLN A 132 23.36 37.30 43.86
C GLN A 132 22.11 36.88 43.09
N GLU A 133 21.43 37.82 42.41
CA GLU A 133 20.27 37.51 41.58
C GLU A 133 20.62 36.54 40.45
N TRP A 134 21.80 36.67 39.86
CA TRP A 134 22.29 35.76 38.82
C TRP A 134 22.39 34.32 39.35
N SER A 135 22.90 34.13 40.56
CA SER A 135 23.05 32.80 41.17
C SER A 135 21.69 32.13 41.37
N GLU A 136 20.71 32.87 41.89
CA GLU A 136 19.33 32.37 42.06
C GLU A 136 18.61 32.14 40.73
N LEU A 137 18.82 33.05 39.77
CA LEU A 137 18.25 32.95 38.43
C LEU A 137 18.78 31.71 37.70
N TYR A 138 20.07 31.44 37.79
CA TYR A 138 20.70 30.31 37.12
C TYR A 138 20.14 28.96 37.60
N LEU A 139 19.81 28.82 38.89
CA LEU A 139 19.14 27.62 39.42
C LEU A 139 17.80 27.32 38.73
N LYS A 140 17.10 28.36 38.26
CA LYS A 140 15.84 28.23 37.50
C LYS A 140 16.06 28.08 36.00
N LEU A 141 17.06 28.77 35.45
CA LEU A 141 17.39 28.69 34.03
C LEU A 141 18.05 27.36 33.64
N GLY A 142 18.86 26.77 34.52
CA GLY A 142 19.60 25.53 34.25
C GLY A 142 18.69 24.37 33.83
N PRO A 143 17.66 24.00 34.61
CA PRO A 143 16.70 22.97 34.24
C PRO A 143 15.98 23.25 32.92
N LEU A 144 15.55 24.50 32.69
CA LEU A 144 14.87 24.92 31.45
C LEU A 144 15.78 24.76 30.22
N LEU A 145 17.01 25.23 30.31
CA LEU A 145 17.99 25.13 29.23
C LEU A 145 18.36 23.66 28.94
N PHE A 146 18.50 22.84 29.98
CA PHE A 146 18.79 21.41 29.83
C PHE A 146 17.63 20.64 29.17
N SER A 147 16.39 20.89 29.62
CA SER A 147 15.18 20.35 28.99
C SER A 147 15.12 20.71 27.52
N ASN A 148 15.30 22.01 27.21
CA ASN A 148 15.24 22.50 25.84
C ASN A 148 16.33 21.90 24.95
N ARG A 149 17.58 21.88 25.42
CA ARG A 149 18.70 21.25 24.69
C ARG A 149 18.43 19.78 24.40
N THR A 150 17.92 19.03 25.37
CA THR A 150 17.56 17.61 25.20
C THR A 150 16.48 17.44 24.14
N ARG A 151 15.44 18.29 24.17
CA ARG A 151 14.35 18.30 23.18
C ARG A 151 14.86 18.62 21.77
N VAL A 152 15.67 19.66 21.62
CA VAL A 152 16.25 20.08 20.33
C VAL A 152 17.16 18.97 19.78
N GLN A 153 18.02 18.37 20.60
CA GLN A 153 18.84 17.24 20.19
C GLN A 153 18.01 16.03 19.76
N LYS A 154 16.91 15.72 20.48
CA LYS A 154 15.98 14.65 20.09
C LYS A 154 15.31 14.95 18.75
N ALA A 155 14.77 16.15 18.57
CA ALA A 155 14.14 16.56 17.32
C ALA A 155 15.13 16.54 16.15
N GLN A 156 16.37 16.96 16.38
CA GLN A 156 17.42 16.88 15.36
C GLN A 156 17.79 15.43 15.02
N ARG A 157 17.87 14.53 16.00
CA ARG A 157 18.07 13.08 15.77
C ARG A 157 16.92 12.49 14.96
N GLU A 158 15.67 12.82 15.30
CA GLU A 158 14.49 12.37 14.56
C GLU A 158 14.49 12.88 13.12
N LYS A 159 14.84 14.16 12.91
CA LYS A 159 14.98 14.76 11.57
C LYS A 159 16.09 14.10 10.75
N ASN A 160 17.24 13.84 11.37
CA ASN A 160 18.35 13.13 10.74
C ASN A 160 17.94 11.71 10.34
N LEU A 161 17.26 10.97 11.23
CA LEU A 161 16.76 9.62 10.97
C LEU A 161 15.72 9.62 9.83
N ALA A 162 14.80 10.59 9.82
CA ALA A 162 13.82 10.73 8.75
C ALA A 162 14.50 10.97 7.39
N ARG A 163 15.49 11.88 7.34
CA ARG A 163 16.28 12.14 6.12
C ARG A 163 17.01 10.89 5.64
N GLN A 164 17.66 10.16 6.55
CA GLN A 164 18.36 8.91 6.21
C GLN A 164 17.41 7.85 5.66
N ASN A 165 16.21 7.73 6.25
CA ASN A 165 15.18 6.82 5.75
C ASN A 165 14.78 7.13 4.32
N VAL A 166 14.67 8.42 3.95
CA VAL A 166 14.39 8.83 2.57
C VAL A 166 15.51 8.41 1.63
N ILE A 167 16.77 8.74 1.97
CA ILE A 167 17.95 8.41 1.15
C ILE A 167 18.11 6.89 0.97
N LEU A 168 17.92 6.11 2.04
CA LEU A 168 17.94 4.65 1.98
C LEU A 168 16.83 4.11 1.07
N THR A 169 15.63 4.68 1.17
CA THR A 169 14.49 4.26 0.32
C THR A 169 14.79 4.53 -1.16
N GLU A 170 15.29 5.71 -1.48
CA GLU A 170 15.70 6.07 -2.85
C GLU A 170 16.79 5.14 -3.37
N PHE A 171 17.82 4.90 -2.54
CA PHE A 171 18.92 4.01 -2.90
C PHE A 171 18.41 2.59 -3.20
N LEU A 172 17.68 1.97 -2.27
CA LEU A 172 17.13 0.62 -2.46
C LEU A 172 16.18 0.53 -3.68
N THR A 173 15.39 1.57 -3.91
CA THR A 173 14.50 1.65 -5.10
C THR A 173 15.32 1.69 -6.38
N SER A 174 16.40 2.49 -6.41
CA SER A 174 17.31 2.56 -7.56
C SER A 174 18.01 1.22 -7.82
N LEU A 175 18.41 0.50 -6.75
CA LEU A 175 19.02 -0.81 -6.88
C LEU A 175 18.03 -1.86 -7.40
N LYS A 176 16.78 -1.82 -6.94
CA LYS A 176 15.73 -2.74 -7.40
C LYS A 176 15.36 -2.50 -8.87
N ALA A 177 15.39 -1.25 -9.32
CA ALA A 177 15.09 -0.86 -10.71
C ALA A 177 16.25 -1.15 -11.68
N ASP A 178 17.47 -1.34 -11.18
CA ASP A 178 18.64 -1.64 -12.01
C ASP A 178 18.55 -3.06 -12.59
N LEU A 179 18.08 -3.15 -13.84
CA LEU A 179 17.94 -4.41 -14.57
C LEU A 179 19.25 -5.17 -14.75
N LEU A 180 20.39 -4.47 -14.77
CA LEU A 180 21.69 -5.12 -14.87
C LEU A 180 21.98 -6.00 -13.64
N TRP A 181 21.25 -5.79 -12.56
CA TRP A 181 21.41 -6.50 -11.29
C TRP A 181 20.42 -7.63 -11.09
N HIS A 182 19.44 -7.75 -11.97
CA HIS A 182 18.41 -8.77 -11.81
C HIS A 182 18.99 -10.16 -12.13
N PRO A 183 18.88 -11.16 -11.23
CA PRO A 183 19.45 -12.50 -11.49
C PRO A 183 18.89 -13.17 -12.74
N LEU A 184 17.66 -12.83 -13.10
CA LEU A 184 16.98 -13.35 -14.29
C LEU A 184 17.23 -12.52 -15.56
N LEU A 185 18.23 -11.62 -15.57
CA LEU A 185 18.61 -10.88 -16.77
C LEU A 185 18.88 -11.78 -17.99
N PRO A 186 19.59 -12.93 -17.86
CA PRO A 186 19.77 -13.85 -18.99
C PRO A 186 18.45 -14.38 -19.56
N PHE A 187 17.47 -14.63 -18.69
CA PHE A 187 16.11 -15.06 -19.03
C PHE A 187 15.41 -14.02 -19.92
N PHE A 188 15.45 -12.75 -19.52
CA PHE A 188 14.81 -11.67 -20.28
C PHE A 188 15.46 -11.44 -21.65
N ARG A 189 16.79 -11.57 -21.73
CA ARG A 189 17.50 -11.51 -23.01
C ARG A 189 17.09 -12.66 -23.94
N ALA A 190 16.90 -13.85 -23.39
CA ALA A 190 16.49 -15.03 -24.17
C ALA A 190 15.08 -14.91 -24.76
N PHE A 191 14.18 -14.18 -24.11
CA PHE A 191 12.85 -13.89 -24.66
C PHE A 191 12.87 -12.89 -25.83
N GLY A 192 14.02 -12.27 -26.15
CA GLY A 192 14.10 -11.23 -27.18
C GLY A 192 13.30 -9.97 -26.82
N ILE A 193 13.03 -9.77 -25.53
CA ILE A 193 12.21 -8.67 -25.04
C ILE A 193 13.04 -7.37 -25.04
N THR A 194 12.89 -6.60 -26.11
CA THR A 194 13.50 -5.25 -26.24
C THR A 194 12.70 -4.17 -25.51
N HIS A 195 11.40 -4.39 -25.31
CA HIS A 195 10.49 -3.55 -24.52
C HIS A 195 9.76 -4.40 -23.49
N GLN A 196 9.87 -4.10 -22.20
CA GLN A 196 9.27 -4.90 -21.12
C GLN A 196 7.75 -4.94 -21.25
N PRO A 197 7.13 -6.09 -21.59
CA PRO A 197 5.69 -6.26 -21.44
C PRO A 197 5.34 -6.07 -19.97
N ARG A 198 4.14 -5.55 -19.69
CA ARG A 198 3.66 -5.33 -18.32
C ARG A 198 3.84 -6.57 -17.42
N ALA A 199 3.64 -7.77 -17.97
CA ALA A 199 3.85 -9.03 -17.26
C ALA A 199 5.30 -9.24 -16.78
N VAL A 200 6.30 -8.84 -17.57
CA VAL A 200 7.72 -8.88 -17.18
C VAL A 200 8.02 -7.86 -16.10
N THR A 201 7.51 -6.64 -16.23
CA THR A 201 7.68 -5.61 -15.19
C THR A 201 7.02 -6.01 -13.88
N ASP A 202 5.81 -6.57 -13.93
CA ASP A 202 5.09 -7.06 -12.74
C ASP A 202 5.84 -8.23 -12.08
N PHE A 203 6.43 -9.12 -12.87
CA PHE A 203 7.26 -10.21 -12.39
C PHE A 203 8.55 -9.71 -11.72
N LEU A 204 9.30 -8.83 -12.40
CA LEU A 204 10.51 -8.17 -11.88
C LEU A 204 10.24 -7.46 -10.56
N ASN A 205 9.10 -6.75 -10.49
CA ASN A 205 8.67 -6.06 -9.28
C ASN A 205 8.31 -7.01 -8.13
N SER A 206 7.94 -8.25 -8.44
CA SER A 206 7.59 -9.28 -7.47
C SER A 206 8.78 -10.15 -7.06
N TYR A 207 9.90 -10.08 -7.79
CA TYR A 207 11.09 -10.86 -7.46
C TYR A 207 11.69 -10.40 -6.12
N PRO A 208 12.17 -11.32 -5.25
CA PRO A 208 12.44 -10.97 -3.87
C PRO A 208 13.52 -9.90 -3.73
N PHE A 209 13.20 -8.86 -2.96
CA PHE A 209 14.10 -7.77 -2.60
C PHE A 209 13.85 -7.37 -1.13
N PRO A 210 14.91 -7.08 -0.35
CA PRO A 210 14.78 -6.76 1.08
C PRO A 210 13.93 -5.50 1.30
N SER A 211 13.12 -5.51 2.35
CA SER A 211 12.41 -4.30 2.79
C SER A 211 13.40 -3.27 3.36
N LYS A 212 12.99 -2.00 3.41
CA LYS A 212 13.78 -0.94 4.07
C LYS A 212 14.11 -1.29 5.51
N GLU A 213 13.17 -1.85 6.25
CA GLU A 213 13.39 -2.18 7.67
C GLU A 213 14.33 -3.37 7.84
N LEU A 214 14.28 -4.36 6.94
CA LEU A 214 15.28 -5.42 6.92
C LEU A 214 16.65 -4.87 6.54
N ALA A 215 16.75 -4.01 5.52
CA ALA A 215 18.01 -3.42 5.11
C ALA A 215 18.68 -2.64 6.26
N LYS A 216 17.92 -1.94 7.11
CA LYS A 216 18.48 -1.24 8.28
C LYS A 216 19.20 -2.13 9.28
N THR A 217 18.88 -3.43 9.33
CA THR A 217 19.58 -4.36 10.22
C THR A 217 20.96 -4.76 9.67
N TRP A 218 21.24 -4.47 8.40
CA TRP A 218 22.50 -4.85 7.78
C TRP A 218 23.64 -3.92 8.19
N PRO A 219 24.88 -4.42 8.30
CA PRO A 219 26.04 -3.63 8.73
C PRO A 219 26.33 -2.37 7.90
N PHE A 220 25.89 -2.34 6.64
CA PHE A 220 26.10 -1.22 5.72
C PHE A 220 25.26 0.01 6.10
N PHE A 221 24.10 -0.24 6.71
CA PHE A 221 23.09 0.76 7.01
C PHE A 221 22.91 0.98 8.52
N SER A 222 23.47 0.10 9.35
CA SER A 222 23.46 0.25 10.80
C SER A 222 24.34 1.41 11.27
N ASN A 223 23.99 1.99 12.41
CA ASN A 223 24.72 3.08 13.09
C ASN A 223 24.84 4.43 12.36
N VAL A 224 24.23 4.59 11.19
CA VAL A 224 24.23 5.87 10.46
C VAL A 224 23.43 6.95 11.20
N GLY A 225 22.36 6.57 11.92
CA GLY A 225 21.48 7.51 12.65
C GLY A 225 22.14 8.30 13.79
N ASN A 226 23.30 7.84 14.28
CA ASN A 226 24.00 8.43 15.42
C ASN A 226 25.10 9.42 15.02
N THR A 227 25.34 9.63 13.73
CA THR A 227 26.41 10.48 13.23
C THR A 227 25.84 11.60 12.37
N GLU A 228 26.38 12.82 12.53
CA GLU A 228 26.03 13.99 11.71
C GLU A 228 26.67 13.87 10.31
N ILE A 229 26.29 12.83 9.57
CA ILE A 229 26.74 12.63 8.19
C ILE A 229 25.85 13.48 7.27
N GLY A 230 26.48 14.28 6.42
CA GLY A 230 25.81 15.05 5.37
C GLY A 230 25.17 14.14 4.31
N GLU A 231 24.19 14.65 3.56
CA GLU A 231 23.50 13.86 2.53
C GLU A 231 24.45 13.32 1.46
N THR A 232 25.36 14.15 0.95
CA THR A 232 26.32 13.77 -0.11
C THR A 232 27.21 12.62 0.34
N GLU A 233 27.72 12.71 1.57
CA GLU A 233 28.59 11.69 2.14
C GLU A 233 27.84 10.38 2.40
N LEU A 234 26.57 10.47 2.83
CA LEU A 234 25.74 9.29 3.01
C LEU A 234 25.48 8.57 1.68
N ARG A 235 25.15 9.32 0.63
CA ARG A 235 24.96 8.76 -0.73
C ARG A 235 26.26 8.12 -1.24
N ALA A 236 27.40 8.77 -1.03
CA ALA A 236 28.71 8.24 -1.40
C ALA A 236 29.02 6.94 -0.66
N ARG A 237 28.72 6.86 0.65
CA ARG A 237 28.91 5.64 1.45
C ARG A 237 28.06 4.47 0.93
N PHE A 238 26.77 4.70 0.68
CA PHE A 238 25.90 3.67 0.10
C PHE A 238 26.36 3.24 -1.31
N GLY A 239 26.82 4.20 -2.11
CA GLY A 239 27.43 3.92 -3.42
C GLY A 239 28.73 3.12 -3.34
N GLY A 240 29.57 3.37 -2.33
CA GLY A 240 30.83 2.64 -2.12
C GLY A 240 30.62 1.17 -1.71
N ASP A 241 29.59 0.88 -0.91
CA ASP A 241 29.24 -0.48 -0.47
C ASP A 241 28.34 -1.24 -1.48
N ARG A 242 28.10 -0.67 -2.67
CA ARG A 242 27.12 -1.15 -3.66
C ARG A 242 27.27 -2.64 -3.99
N GLU A 243 28.48 -3.14 -4.26
CA GLU A 243 28.69 -4.57 -4.56
C GLU A 243 28.53 -5.49 -3.33
N ARG A 244 28.87 -5.02 -2.14
CA ARG A 244 28.67 -5.78 -0.89
C ARG A 244 27.19 -5.91 -0.55
N ILE A 245 26.43 -4.82 -0.74
CA ILE A 245 24.98 -4.79 -0.58
C ILE A 245 24.34 -5.77 -1.56
N LYS A 246 24.79 -5.78 -2.83
CA LYS A 246 24.32 -6.71 -3.85
C LYS A 246 24.57 -8.17 -3.47
N ALA A 247 25.78 -8.51 -3.03
CA ALA A 247 26.10 -9.87 -2.56
C ALA A 247 25.21 -10.29 -1.38
N HIS A 248 24.97 -9.38 -0.43
CA HIS A 248 24.12 -9.65 0.72
C HIS A 248 22.64 -9.82 0.33
N THR A 249 22.12 -9.01 -0.59
CA THR A 249 20.79 -9.19 -1.19
C THR A 249 20.67 -10.53 -1.91
N ALA A 250 21.71 -10.96 -2.64
CA ALA A 250 21.71 -12.25 -3.30
C ALA A 250 21.67 -13.42 -2.30
N SER A 251 22.49 -13.38 -1.25
CA SER A 251 22.49 -14.39 -0.19
C SER A 251 21.11 -14.50 0.49
N TRP A 252 20.56 -13.37 0.91
CA TRP A 252 19.24 -13.33 1.55
C TRP A 252 18.13 -13.91 0.66
N ARG A 253 18.21 -13.68 -0.67
CA ARG A 253 17.27 -14.27 -1.62
C ARG A 253 17.45 -15.78 -1.74
N VAL A 254 18.70 -16.25 -1.80
CA VAL A 254 19.01 -17.67 -1.87
C VAL A 254 18.42 -18.41 -0.66
N ASP A 255 18.42 -17.81 0.54
CA ASP A 255 17.80 -18.42 1.72
C ASP A 255 16.28 -18.64 1.56
N ILE A 256 15.57 -17.69 0.92
CA ILE A 256 14.15 -17.82 0.59
C ILE A 256 13.94 -18.94 -0.42
N GLU A 257 14.76 -18.96 -1.48
CA GLU A 257 14.67 -19.94 -2.55
C GLU A 257 14.98 -21.37 -2.04
N ILE A 258 16.00 -21.54 -1.19
CA ILE A 258 16.32 -22.81 -0.51
C ILE A 258 15.12 -23.27 0.32
N THR A 259 14.54 -22.39 1.13
CA THR A 259 13.44 -22.75 2.02
C THR A 259 12.22 -23.26 1.23
N LEU A 260 11.84 -22.55 0.16
CA LEU A 260 10.71 -22.95 -0.68
C LEU A 260 10.98 -24.21 -1.51
N ALA A 261 12.20 -24.34 -2.05
CA ALA A 261 12.59 -25.50 -2.84
C ALA A 261 12.67 -26.77 -1.99
N ASN A 262 13.29 -26.71 -0.82
CA ASN A 262 13.35 -27.85 0.10
C ASN A 262 11.96 -28.32 0.49
N ARG A 263 11.05 -27.39 0.83
CA ARG A 263 9.66 -27.73 1.13
C ARG A 263 8.96 -28.42 -0.04
N LEU A 264 9.14 -27.89 -1.26
CA LEU A 264 8.57 -28.50 -2.46
C LEU A 264 9.13 -29.91 -2.71
N MET A 265 10.42 -30.13 -2.46
CA MET A 265 11.07 -31.44 -2.59
C MET A 265 10.59 -32.43 -1.52
N GLU A 266 10.54 -32.01 -0.26
CA GLU A 266 10.04 -32.81 0.87
C GLU A 266 8.60 -33.26 0.61
N GLU A 267 7.70 -32.36 0.21
CA GLU A 267 6.30 -32.66 -0.11
C GLU A 267 6.12 -33.44 -1.43
N ARG A 268 7.19 -33.59 -2.24
CA ARG A 268 7.27 -34.50 -3.40
C ARG A 268 7.90 -35.85 -3.06
N GLY A 269 8.46 -36.03 -1.86
CA GLY A 269 9.19 -37.24 -1.48
C GLY A 269 10.57 -37.37 -2.14
N VAL A 270 11.18 -36.25 -2.56
CA VAL A 270 12.54 -36.22 -3.12
C VAL A 270 13.53 -36.15 -1.96
N LEU A 271 14.38 -37.16 -1.80
CA LEU A 271 15.23 -37.33 -0.61
C LEU A 271 16.70 -36.96 -0.89
N THR A 272 17.11 -36.93 -2.16
CA THR A 272 18.50 -36.70 -2.54
C THR A 272 18.66 -35.64 -3.62
N MET A 273 19.84 -35.02 -3.68
CA MET A 273 20.17 -34.05 -4.74
C MET A 273 20.21 -34.68 -6.14
N ALA A 274 20.56 -35.98 -6.24
CA ALA A 274 20.58 -36.70 -7.51
C ALA A 274 19.16 -36.89 -8.08
N GLU A 275 18.16 -37.09 -7.21
CA GLU A 275 16.74 -37.14 -7.60
C GLU A 275 16.19 -35.74 -7.93
N ALA A 276 16.72 -34.70 -7.27
CA ALA A 276 16.29 -33.32 -7.47
C ALA A 276 16.77 -32.71 -8.79
N GLU A 277 18.00 -33.01 -9.22
CA GLU A 277 18.65 -32.36 -10.37
C GLU A 277 17.83 -32.45 -11.67
N PRO A 278 17.28 -33.62 -12.07
CA PRO A 278 16.41 -33.71 -13.24
C PRO A 278 15.14 -32.87 -13.12
N LEU A 279 14.59 -32.74 -11.90
CA LEU A 279 13.36 -31.98 -11.63
C LEU A 279 13.59 -30.47 -11.67
N CYS A 280 14.83 -30.03 -11.51
CA CYS A 280 15.18 -28.62 -11.54
C CYS A 280 15.39 -28.07 -12.96
N ARG A 281 15.48 -28.93 -13.99
CA ARG A 281 15.71 -28.49 -15.36
C ARG A 281 14.60 -27.54 -15.82
N ILE A 282 14.99 -26.39 -16.35
CA ILE A 282 14.07 -25.40 -16.88
C ILE A 282 14.57 -24.88 -18.24
N GLU A 283 13.65 -24.70 -19.15
CA GLU A 283 13.91 -24.27 -20.52
C GLU A 283 13.15 -22.98 -20.81
N VAL A 284 13.75 -22.17 -21.68
CA VAL A 284 13.17 -20.98 -22.28
C VAL A 284 13.35 -21.10 -23.78
N ASN A 285 12.27 -20.95 -24.55
CA ASN A 285 12.29 -21.19 -25.99
C ASN A 285 12.88 -22.58 -26.33
N ARG A 286 12.57 -23.59 -25.50
CA ARG A 286 13.08 -24.97 -25.62
C ARG A 286 14.61 -25.10 -25.55
N SER A 287 15.26 -24.17 -24.86
CA SER A 287 16.70 -24.19 -24.59
C SER A 287 16.99 -23.90 -23.12
N ASP A 288 17.94 -24.63 -22.55
CA ASP A 288 18.46 -24.44 -21.19
C ASP A 288 19.62 -23.43 -21.14
N ARG A 289 20.08 -22.90 -22.28
CA ARG A 289 21.30 -22.07 -22.34
C ARG A 289 21.20 -20.82 -21.47
N ALA A 290 20.02 -20.20 -21.42
CA ALA A 290 19.76 -19.00 -20.62
C ALA A 290 19.54 -19.31 -19.13
N THR A 291 19.30 -20.56 -18.79
CA THR A 291 18.84 -20.99 -17.46
C THR A 291 19.93 -21.74 -16.70
N LYS A 292 20.89 -22.33 -17.41
CA LYS A 292 22.02 -23.11 -16.87
C LYS A 292 22.88 -22.37 -15.85
N ALA A 293 22.95 -21.04 -15.93
CA ALA A 293 23.71 -20.22 -14.98
C ALA A 293 22.94 -19.92 -13.67
N LEU A 294 21.65 -20.27 -13.59
CA LEU A 294 20.85 -20.04 -12.39
C LEU A 294 21.11 -21.14 -11.35
N PRO A 295 21.01 -20.82 -10.05
CA PRO A 295 21.03 -21.82 -8.99
C PRO A 295 19.92 -22.88 -9.19
N LEU A 296 20.21 -24.13 -8.83
CA LEU A 296 19.32 -25.29 -8.98
C LEU A 296 17.92 -25.05 -8.40
N PHE A 297 17.84 -24.49 -7.19
CA PHE A 297 16.58 -24.20 -6.52
C PHE A 297 15.82 -23.04 -7.17
N THR A 298 16.52 -22.02 -7.69
CA THR A 298 15.90 -20.97 -8.49
C THR A 298 15.26 -21.58 -9.74
N GLN A 299 15.95 -22.50 -10.43
CA GLN A 299 15.41 -23.17 -11.61
C GLN A 299 14.15 -23.99 -11.27
N LEU A 300 14.19 -24.77 -10.19
CA LEU A 300 13.02 -25.53 -9.72
C LEU A 300 11.81 -24.64 -9.48
N LEU A 301 11.99 -23.54 -8.74
CA LEU A 301 10.90 -22.64 -8.36
C LEU A 301 10.30 -21.90 -9.56
N LEU A 302 11.07 -21.69 -10.62
CA LEU A 302 10.62 -21.00 -11.84
C LEU A 302 9.91 -21.91 -12.84
N ARG A 303 9.85 -23.23 -12.61
CA ARG A 303 9.14 -24.16 -13.50
C ARG A 303 7.64 -23.91 -13.50
N ALA A 304 7.01 -24.10 -14.65
CA ALA A 304 5.56 -23.93 -14.83
C ALA A 304 4.71 -24.97 -14.08
N ASP A 305 5.30 -26.08 -13.64
CA ASP A 305 4.67 -27.11 -12.82
C ASP A 305 5.05 -27.05 -11.33
N SER A 306 5.88 -26.10 -10.91
CA SER A 306 6.15 -25.85 -9.48
C SER A 306 5.10 -24.92 -8.90
N VAL A 307 3.97 -25.49 -8.50
CA VAL A 307 2.78 -24.74 -8.06
C VAL A 307 2.61 -24.78 -6.55
N PHE A 308 2.36 -23.61 -5.97
CA PHE A 308 2.14 -23.43 -4.54
C PHE A 308 0.68 -23.08 -4.22
N SER A 309 0.30 -23.27 -2.96
CA SER A 309 -0.92 -22.76 -2.34
C SER A 309 -0.58 -22.13 -0.99
N ASP A 310 -1.41 -21.21 -0.50
CA ASP A 310 -1.24 -20.56 0.81
C ASP A 310 -2.26 -21.03 1.85
N GLY A 311 -2.95 -22.15 1.58
CA GLY A 311 -4.02 -22.68 2.42
C GLY A 311 -5.31 -21.84 2.42
N SER A 312 -5.40 -20.78 1.62
CA SER A 312 -6.63 -19.98 1.54
C SER A 312 -7.74 -20.71 0.77
N SER A 313 -9.00 -20.38 1.10
CA SER A 313 -10.19 -20.96 0.44
C SER A 313 -10.24 -20.70 -1.06
N LYS A 314 -9.56 -19.64 -1.52
CA LYS A 314 -9.32 -19.38 -2.94
C LYS A 314 -8.13 -20.24 -3.35
N CYS A 315 -8.39 -21.50 -3.70
CA CYS A 315 -7.38 -22.48 -4.14
C CYS A 315 -6.76 -22.12 -5.52
N ALA A 316 -6.27 -20.89 -5.67
CA ALA A 316 -5.66 -20.37 -6.88
C ALA A 316 -4.17 -20.76 -6.91
N PRO A 317 -3.64 -21.15 -8.07
CA PRO A 317 -2.25 -21.55 -8.23
C PRO A 317 -1.33 -20.35 -8.02
N LEU A 318 -0.38 -20.51 -7.09
CA LEU A 318 0.65 -19.52 -6.79
C LEU A 318 1.98 -19.94 -7.43
N TYR A 319 2.65 -18.98 -8.05
CA TYR A 319 3.94 -19.18 -8.71
C TYR A 319 5.00 -18.26 -8.12
N TYR A 320 6.19 -18.79 -7.89
CA TYR A 320 7.33 -17.99 -7.46
C TYR A 320 7.72 -17.02 -8.59
N PRO A 321 8.02 -15.74 -8.28
CA PRO A 321 8.08 -15.09 -6.97
C PRO A 321 6.80 -14.33 -6.58
N GLU A 322 5.71 -14.43 -7.34
CA GLU A 322 4.60 -13.47 -7.30
C GLU A 322 3.88 -13.36 -5.95
N PHE A 323 3.91 -14.44 -5.17
CA PHE A 323 3.29 -14.52 -3.85
C PHE A 323 4.23 -14.09 -2.71
N ILE A 324 5.51 -13.83 -3.01
CA ILE A 324 6.46 -13.35 -2.02
C ILE A 324 6.09 -11.90 -1.66
N PRO A 325 5.95 -11.56 -0.38
CA PRO A 325 5.51 -10.23 0.07
C PRO A 325 6.64 -9.19 -0.04
N THR A 326 7.21 -9.04 -1.23
CA THR A 326 8.30 -8.09 -1.58
C THR A 326 7.86 -7.07 -2.64
N LYS A 327 6.57 -7.11 -3.00
CA LYS A 327 5.87 -6.12 -3.83
C LYS A 327 6.03 -4.70 -3.28
N PRO A 328 5.83 -3.63 -4.10
CA PRO A 328 6.25 -2.25 -3.84
C PRO A 328 5.65 -1.52 -2.62
N GLN A 329 5.11 -2.23 -1.63
CA GLN A 329 4.74 -1.73 -0.31
C GLN A 329 5.91 -1.16 0.52
N PHE A 330 7.07 -0.87 -0.11
CA PHE A 330 8.12 0.02 0.40
C PHE A 330 7.59 1.36 0.94
N VAL A 331 6.34 1.72 0.62
CA VAL A 331 5.66 2.97 1.02
C VAL A 331 4.77 2.83 2.26
N SER A 332 4.27 1.64 2.62
CA SER A 332 3.34 1.48 3.75
C SER A 332 3.99 0.76 4.92
N GLY A 333 3.98 1.38 6.12
CA GLY A 333 4.65 0.97 7.36
C GLY A 333 4.21 -0.37 7.98
N HIS A 334 3.80 -1.36 7.20
CA HIS A 334 3.52 -2.71 7.67
C HIS A 334 4.79 -3.56 7.56
N THR A 335 5.57 -3.42 8.63
CA THR A 335 6.84 -4.05 8.91
C THR A 335 6.65 -5.52 9.24
N ARG A 336 7.02 -6.42 8.33
CA ARG A 336 7.52 -7.74 8.74
C ARG A 336 9.01 -7.79 8.43
N LEU A 337 9.82 -7.86 9.50
CA LEU A 337 11.27 -8.08 9.41
C LEU A 337 11.56 -9.48 8.85
N ILE A 338 10.62 -10.42 8.98
CA ILE A 338 10.73 -11.81 8.57
C ILE A 338 9.58 -12.13 7.61
N ILE A 339 9.93 -12.60 6.41
CA ILE A 339 8.97 -13.17 5.48
C ILE A 339 8.61 -14.56 5.99
N SER A 340 7.38 -14.73 6.50
CA SER A 340 6.89 -16.07 6.85
C SER A 340 6.60 -16.84 5.56
N LEU A 341 7.40 -17.88 5.33
CA LEU A 341 7.26 -18.81 4.22
C LEU A 341 6.40 -20.03 4.61
N ASP A 342 6.09 -20.19 5.90
CA ASP A 342 5.47 -21.39 6.47
C ASP A 342 4.07 -21.69 5.97
N LYS A 343 3.38 -20.69 5.44
CA LYS A 343 2.03 -20.86 4.89
C LYS A 343 2.03 -21.40 3.46
N PHE A 344 3.17 -21.36 2.76
CA PHE A 344 3.23 -21.79 1.37
C PHE A 344 3.58 -23.28 1.31
N HIS A 345 2.76 -24.03 0.59
CA HIS A 345 2.87 -25.48 0.44
C HIS A 345 2.68 -25.87 -1.02
N ARG A 346 3.13 -27.07 -1.38
CA ARG A 346 2.86 -27.68 -2.68
C ARG A 346 1.36 -27.76 -2.91
N ALA A 347 0.94 -27.44 -4.12
CA ALA A 347 -0.44 -27.59 -4.56
C ALA A 347 -0.53 -28.81 -5.51
N PRO A 348 -0.80 -30.03 -5.01
CA PRO A 348 -0.68 -31.26 -5.80
C PRO A 348 -1.66 -31.31 -6.99
N GLU A 349 -2.92 -30.91 -6.79
CA GLU A 349 -3.94 -30.85 -7.85
C GLU A 349 -3.56 -29.86 -8.97
N PRO A 350 -3.22 -28.58 -8.66
CA PRO A 350 -2.68 -27.65 -9.66
C PRO A 350 -1.39 -28.12 -10.33
N GLU A 351 -0.45 -28.69 -9.59
CA GLU A 351 0.81 -29.22 -10.13
C GLU A 351 0.56 -30.36 -11.14
N GLN A 352 -0.32 -31.32 -10.81
CA GLN A 352 -0.68 -32.41 -11.71
C GLN A 352 -1.36 -31.90 -12.98
N THR A 353 -2.28 -30.93 -12.82
CA THR A 353 -2.96 -30.29 -13.96
C THR A 353 -1.95 -29.56 -14.84
N ALA A 354 -1.04 -28.78 -14.26
CA ALA A 354 0.02 -28.10 -14.99
C ALA A 354 0.87 -29.09 -15.79
N ARG A 355 1.35 -30.19 -15.17
CA ARG A 355 2.12 -31.22 -15.87
C ARG A 355 1.40 -31.83 -17.06
N ALA A 356 0.12 -32.17 -16.89
CA ALA A 356 -0.69 -32.74 -17.97
C ALA A 356 -0.83 -31.76 -19.15
N LEU A 357 -1.11 -30.48 -18.87
CA LEU A 357 -1.22 -29.46 -19.90
C LEU A 357 0.12 -29.20 -20.61
N LEU A 358 1.23 -29.13 -19.85
CA LEU A 358 2.57 -28.94 -20.42
C LEU A 358 3.00 -30.13 -21.29
N GLY A 359 2.67 -31.35 -20.90
CA GLY A 359 2.95 -32.55 -21.69
C GLY A 359 2.26 -32.51 -23.06
N ILE A 360 1.00 -32.10 -23.12
CA ILE A 360 0.27 -31.93 -24.40
C ILE A 360 0.90 -30.87 -25.29
N LEU A 361 1.45 -29.80 -24.70
CA LEU A 361 2.12 -28.72 -25.44
C LEU A 361 3.57 -29.06 -25.84
N GLY A 362 4.14 -30.15 -25.33
CA GLY A 362 5.57 -30.47 -25.45
C GLY A 362 6.46 -29.42 -24.77
N LEU A 363 6.05 -28.99 -23.58
CA LEU A 363 6.66 -27.90 -22.79
C LEU A 363 6.94 -28.36 -21.35
N GLU A 364 7.33 -29.62 -21.11
CA GLU A 364 7.43 -30.18 -19.75
C GLU A 364 8.43 -29.45 -18.83
N ASN A 365 9.44 -28.81 -19.42
CA ASN A 365 10.46 -28.05 -18.70
C ASN A 365 10.29 -26.53 -18.82
N ALA A 366 9.15 -26.05 -19.35
CA ALA A 366 8.96 -24.61 -19.55
C ALA A 366 8.96 -23.84 -18.24
N SER A 367 9.47 -22.60 -18.30
CA SER A 367 9.34 -21.66 -17.20
C SER A 367 7.93 -21.09 -17.09
N TYR A 368 7.43 -20.91 -15.87
CA TYR A 368 6.22 -20.14 -15.64
C TYR A 368 6.32 -18.73 -16.23
N LEU A 369 7.49 -18.09 -16.14
CA LEU A 369 7.73 -16.76 -16.68
C LEU A 369 7.54 -16.72 -18.20
N GLU A 370 8.02 -17.75 -18.92
CA GLU A 370 7.81 -17.88 -20.36
C GLU A 370 6.33 -17.95 -20.70
N LEU A 371 5.58 -18.81 -20.01
CA LEU A 371 4.14 -18.98 -20.24
C LEU A 371 3.35 -17.72 -19.89
N ALA A 372 3.78 -16.96 -18.88
CA ALA A 372 3.22 -15.67 -18.54
C ALA A 372 3.43 -14.64 -19.67
N THR A 373 4.56 -14.69 -20.39
CA THR A 373 4.81 -13.80 -21.54
C THR A 373 3.91 -14.09 -22.73
N PHE A 374 3.36 -15.30 -22.85
CA PHE A 374 2.42 -15.62 -23.92
C PHE A 374 1.08 -14.89 -23.77
N GLY A 375 0.72 -14.44 -22.56
CA GLY A 375 -0.56 -13.75 -22.35
C GLY A 375 -1.76 -14.63 -22.74
N GLU A 376 -2.81 -14.02 -23.27
CA GLU A 376 -4.07 -14.71 -23.61
C GLU A 376 -3.98 -15.46 -24.94
N ARG A 377 -3.25 -16.58 -24.95
CA ARG A 377 -3.02 -17.43 -26.13
C ARG A 377 -3.43 -18.89 -25.93
N PHE A 378 -3.77 -19.29 -24.71
CA PHE A 378 -4.15 -20.66 -24.38
C PHE A 378 -5.65 -20.85 -24.59
N ILE A 379 -6.04 -21.98 -25.20
CA ILE A 379 -7.45 -22.35 -25.41
C ILE A 379 -7.68 -23.76 -24.92
N CYS A 380 -8.78 -23.97 -24.20
CA CYS A 380 -9.30 -25.30 -23.89
C CYS A 380 -10.07 -25.84 -25.11
N PHE A 381 -9.61 -26.94 -25.70
CA PHE A 381 -10.31 -27.54 -26.85
C PHE A 381 -11.47 -28.45 -26.44
N ARG A 382 -11.53 -28.84 -25.16
CA ARG A 382 -12.64 -29.60 -24.57
C ARG A 382 -13.90 -28.75 -24.38
N CYS A 383 -13.77 -27.42 -24.27
CA CYS A 383 -14.93 -26.54 -24.25
C CYS A 383 -15.68 -26.53 -25.59
N SER A 384 -17.00 -26.30 -25.52
CA SER A 384 -17.82 -26.04 -26.71
C SER A 384 -17.27 -24.82 -27.46
N PRO A 385 -17.37 -24.75 -28.80
CA PRO A 385 -16.78 -23.68 -29.61
C PRO A 385 -17.14 -22.27 -29.13
N ARG A 386 -18.38 -22.07 -28.67
CA ARG A 386 -18.87 -20.79 -28.14
C ARG A 386 -18.39 -20.48 -26.71
N SER A 387 -18.06 -21.50 -25.92
CA SER A 387 -17.51 -21.35 -24.57
C SER A 387 -15.98 -21.32 -24.56
N ARG A 388 -15.32 -21.57 -25.69
CA ARG A 388 -13.87 -21.42 -25.82
C ARG A 388 -13.53 -19.95 -25.65
N ARG A 389 -12.62 -19.67 -24.72
CA ARG A 389 -12.06 -18.35 -24.48
C ARG A 389 -10.54 -18.43 -24.54
N LEU A 390 -9.94 -17.35 -25.01
CA LEU A 390 -8.51 -17.13 -24.84
C LEU A 390 -8.24 -16.91 -23.35
N MET A 391 -7.23 -17.60 -22.84
CA MET A 391 -6.81 -17.55 -21.45
C MET A 391 -5.31 -17.37 -21.38
N ASN A 392 -4.84 -16.73 -20.31
CA ASN A 392 -3.44 -16.82 -19.93
C ASN A 392 -3.16 -18.16 -19.22
N TRP A 393 -1.89 -18.45 -18.94
CA TRP A 393 -1.48 -19.71 -18.31
C TRP A 393 -2.24 -20.02 -17.01
N LYS A 394 -2.36 -19.04 -16.11
CA LYS A 394 -3.14 -19.20 -14.88
C LYS A 394 -4.62 -19.41 -15.15
N GLY A 395 -5.16 -18.74 -16.16
CA GLY A 395 -6.56 -18.86 -16.58
C GLY A 395 -6.89 -20.26 -17.07
N ILE A 396 -6.06 -20.85 -17.94
CA ILE A 396 -6.27 -22.22 -18.41
C ILE A 396 -6.08 -23.24 -17.29
N LEU A 397 -5.12 -23.03 -16.39
CA LEU A 397 -4.93 -23.89 -15.22
C LEU A 397 -6.14 -23.85 -14.29
N ASN A 398 -6.62 -22.66 -13.93
CA ASN A 398 -7.82 -22.49 -13.11
C ASN A 398 -9.06 -23.06 -13.79
N HIS A 399 -9.20 -22.88 -15.11
CA HIS A 399 -10.30 -23.46 -15.88
C HIS A 399 -10.41 -24.98 -15.66
N TYR A 400 -9.30 -25.71 -15.76
CA TYR A 400 -9.30 -27.16 -15.53
C TYR A 400 -9.57 -27.54 -14.08
N LEU A 401 -9.04 -26.78 -13.11
CA LEU A 401 -9.30 -27.02 -11.69
C LEU A 401 -10.77 -26.78 -11.33
N ASP A 402 -11.36 -25.70 -11.84
CA ASP A 402 -12.77 -25.36 -11.62
C ASP A 402 -13.70 -26.40 -12.26
N GLU A 403 -13.39 -26.84 -13.48
CA GLU A 403 -14.12 -27.93 -14.15
C GLU A 403 -14.02 -29.23 -13.35
N GLN A 404 -12.83 -29.65 -12.91
CA GLN A 404 -12.67 -30.85 -12.10
C GLN A 404 -13.43 -30.78 -10.78
N ARG A 405 -13.39 -29.64 -10.08
CA ARG A 405 -14.15 -29.43 -8.85
C ARG A 405 -15.65 -29.48 -9.11
N PHE A 406 -16.12 -28.77 -10.12
CA PHE A 406 -17.52 -28.79 -10.53
C PHE A 406 -17.97 -30.23 -10.83
N TRP A 407 -17.17 -30.98 -11.58
CA TRP A 407 -17.44 -32.39 -11.90
C TRP A 407 -17.44 -33.30 -10.67
N ASN A 408 -16.52 -33.09 -9.73
CA ASN A 408 -16.50 -33.84 -8.46
C ASN A 408 -17.71 -33.54 -7.58
N LEU A 409 -18.23 -32.31 -7.59
CA LEU A 409 -19.50 -31.99 -6.92
C LEU A 409 -20.68 -32.65 -7.65
N ALA A 410 -20.71 -32.56 -8.97
CA ALA A 410 -21.76 -33.11 -9.82
C ALA A 410 -21.94 -34.62 -9.64
N THR A 411 -20.84 -35.38 -9.58
CA THR A 411 -20.87 -36.84 -9.47
C THR A 411 -21.08 -37.34 -8.04
N ARG A 412 -20.73 -36.53 -7.02
CA ARG A 412 -21.06 -36.82 -5.62
C ARG A 412 -22.53 -36.55 -5.28
N ASN A 413 -23.17 -35.64 -6.00
CA ASN A 413 -24.59 -35.42 -5.87
C ASN A 413 -25.34 -36.62 -6.46
N TRP A 414 -26.26 -37.19 -5.68
CA TRP A 414 -27.17 -38.20 -6.18
C TRP A 414 -27.98 -37.60 -7.34
N PRO A 415 -28.20 -38.34 -8.43
CA PRO A 415 -29.11 -37.89 -9.46
C PRO A 415 -30.47 -37.60 -8.79
N ARG A 416 -31.11 -36.49 -9.16
CA ARG A 416 -32.41 -36.09 -8.61
C ARG A 416 -33.44 -37.21 -8.77
N PHE A 417 -33.30 -38.00 -9.83
CA PHE A 417 -34.12 -39.17 -10.12
C PHE A 417 -33.25 -40.36 -10.52
N GLN A 418 -33.51 -41.53 -9.90
CA GLN A 418 -32.86 -42.80 -10.24
C GLN A 418 -33.50 -43.39 -11.49
N THR A 419 -32.77 -43.55 -12.58
CA THR A 419 -33.23 -44.23 -13.79
C THR A 419 -33.00 -45.74 -13.67
N ILE A 420 -33.71 -46.55 -14.49
CA ILE A 420 -33.53 -48.01 -14.49
C ILE A 420 -32.09 -48.37 -14.92
N THR A 421 -31.63 -47.73 -16.01
CA THR A 421 -30.23 -47.79 -16.43
C THR A 421 -29.49 -46.55 -15.94
N PRO A 422 -28.39 -46.70 -15.19
CA PRO A 422 -27.60 -45.57 -14.71
C PRO A 422 -27.12 -44.70 -15.86
N ILE A 423 -27.30 -43.39 -15.75
CA ILE A 423 -26.82 -42.43 -16.75
C ILE A 423 -25.31 -42.25 -16.59
N PRO A 424 -24.48 -42.61 -17.60
CA PRO A 424 -23.06 -42.36 -17.54
C PRO A 424 -22.76 -40.87 -17.51
N MET A 425 -21.76 -40.52 -16.71
CA MET A 425 -21.33 -39.15 -16.50
C MET A 425 -19.80 -39.12 -16.53
N LYS A 426 -19.22 -38.62 -17.62
CA LYS A 426 -17.78 -38.52 -17.87
C LYS A 426 -17.37 -37.06 -17.89
N CYS A 427 -16.28 -36.75 -17.20
CA CYS A 427 -15.70 -35.41 -17.23
C CYS A 427 -14.93 -35.20 -18.55
N ALA A 428 -15.48 -34.39 -19.46
CA ALA A 428 -14.81 -34.03 -20.72
C ALA A 428 -13.49 -33.28 -20.52
N HIS A 429 -13.31 -32.64 -19.35
CA HIS A 429 -12.10 -31.97 -18.92
C HIS A 429 -11.16 -32.86 -18.07
N SER A 430 -11.41 -34.17 -18.02
CA SER A 430 -10.51 -35.10 -17.32
C SER A 430 -9.13 -35.11 -17.99
N LEU A 431 -8.09 -35.08 -17.17
CA LEU A 431 -6.69 -35.13 -17.63
C LEU A 431 -6.34 -36.49 -18.24
N THR A 432 -7.05 -37.56 -17.85
CA THR A 432 -6.84 -38.92 -18.34
C THR A 432 -7.72 -39.26 -19.54
N TYR A 433 -8.71 -38.41 -19.85
CA TYR A 433 -9.65 -38.69 -20.93
C TYR A 433 -9.02 -38.39 -22.29
N MET A 434 -8.66 -39.46 -22.99
CA MET A 434 -8.07 -39.46 -24.34
C MET A 434 -9.15 -39.36 -25.43
N GLY A 435 -10.11 -38.44 -25.29
CA GLY A 435 -11.01 -38.13 -26.41
C GLY A 435 -10.23 -37.48 -27.57
N ASN A 436 -10.83 -37.40 -28.75
CA ASN A 436 -10.18 -36.98 -30.02
C ASN A 436 -9.63 -35.53 -30.09
N LEU A 437 -9.85 -34.70 -29.08
CA LEU A 437 -9.40 -33.31 -29.04
C LEU A 437 -8.28 -33.15 -28.01
N PRO A 438 -7.27 -32.30 -28.24
CA PRO A 438 -6.28 -32.00 -27.22
C PRO A 438 -6.93 -31.31 -26.01
N LEU A 439 -6.26 -31.37 -24.85
CA LEU A 439 -6.70 -30.62 -23.67
C LEU A 439 -6.56 -29.11 -23.94
N VAL A 440 -5.35 -28.70 -24.27
CA VAL A 440 -4.97 -27.32 -24.50
C VAL A 440 -4.26 -27.18 -25.83
N ASP A 441 -4.41 -26.01 -26.44
CA ASP A 441 -3.59 -25.56 -27.54
C ASP A 441 -3.07 -24.15 -27.26
N LEU A 442 -1.95 -23.80 -27.90
CA LEU A 442 -1.30 -22.52 -27.80
C LEU A 442 -1.32 -21.82 -29.16
N LEU A 443 -2.22 -20.85 -29.32
CA LEU A 443 -2.35 -20.12 -30.57
C LEU A 443 -1.13 -19.24 -30.85
N THR A 444 -0.78 -19.04 -32.12
CA THR A 444 0.20 -18.02 -32.51
C THR A 444 -0.41 -16.60 -32.38
N PRO A 445 0.40 -15.54 -32.26
CA PRO A 445 -0.13 -14.18 -32.21
C PRO A 445 -1.00 -13.80 -33.43
N GLY A 446 -0.68 -14.36 -34.61
CA GLY A 446 -1.50 -14.18 -35.82
C GLY A 446 -2.83 -14.93 -35.72
N SER A 447 -2.81 -16.17 -35.21
CA SER A 447 -4.01 -16.99 -35.01
C SER A 447 -4.98 -16.39 -33.99
N VAL A 448 -4.48 -15.69 -32.96
CA VAL A 448 -5.33 -14.98 -31.99
C VAL A 448 -6.23 -13.95 -32.67
N LYS A 449 -5.68 -13.14 -33.59
CA LYS A 449 -6.47 -12.12 -34.31
C LYS A 449 -7.57 -12.75 -35.16
N LEU A 450 -7.22 -13.82 -35.90
CA LEU A 450 -8.18 -14.57 -36.72
C LEU A 450 -9.29 -15.19 -35.86
N TRP A 451 -8.93 -15.73 -34.69
CA TRP A 451 -9.86 -16.34 -33.76
C TRP A 451 -10.85 -15.32 -33.19
N THR A 452 -10.37 -14.14 -32.78
CA THR A 452 -11.25 -13.06 -32.27
C THR A 452 -12.26 -12.58 -33.31
N SER A 453 -11.87 -12.52 -34.58
CA SER A 453 -12.79 -12.17 -35.68
C SER A 453 -13.82 -13.27 -35.92
N SER A 454 -13.41 -14.53 -35.91
CA SER A 454 -14.28 -15.68 -36.22
C SER A 454 -15.36 -15.93 -35.16
N ILE A 455 -15.11 -15.60 -33.90
CA ILE A 455 -16.10 -15.80 -32.81
C ILE A 455 -17.19 -14.75 -32.81
N SER A 456 -16.91 -13.53 -33.28
CA SER A 456 -17.92 -12.50 -33.43
C SER A 456 -19.07 -12.97 -34.34
N ASP A 457 -18.77 -13.81 -35.33
CA ASP A 457 -19.74 -14.34 -36.28
C ASP A 457 -20.59 -15.49 -35.70
N LEU A 458 -20.09 -16.19 -34.67
CA LEU A 458 -20.78 -17.30 -34.00
C LEU A 458 -21.77 -16.85 -32.90
N LEU A 459 -21.89 -15.55 -32.64
CA LEU A 459 -22.69 -15.00 -31.55
C LEU A 459 -24.16 -14.68 -31.91
N PHE A 460 -24.56 -14.81 -33.17
CA PHE A 460 -25.94 -14.54 -33.61
C PHE A 460 -26.91 -15.68 -33.26
N GLU A 461 -28.21 -15.34 -33.25
CA GLU A 461 -29.32 -16.06 -32.62
C GLU A 461 -29.56 -17.47 -33.18
N GLU A 462 -29.28 -18.48 -32.36
CA GLU A 462 -29.69 -19.87 -32.61
C GLU A 462 -30.45 -20.43 -31.41
N ASP A 463 -31.22 -21.49 -31.69
CA ASP A 463 -31.83 -22.37 -30.70
C ASP A 463 -30.85 -22.80 -29.63
N LYS A 464 -31.15 -22.50 -28.37
CA LYS A 464 -30.35 -23.00 -27.24
C LYS A 464 -30.89 -24.36 -26.82
N TYR A 465 -30.02 -25.35 -26.75
CA TYR A 465 -30.30 -26.70 -26.31
C TYR A 465 -29.85 -26.87 -24.85
N PHE A 466 -30.60 -27.59 -24.04
CA PHE A 466 -30.14 -28.05 -22.72
C PHE A 466 -30.12 -29.58 -22.64
N CYS A 467 -29.23 -30.12 -21.82
CA CYS A 467 -29.09 -31.57 -21.63
C CYS A 467 -29.90 -32.03 -20.41
N PHE A 468 -30.87 -32.92 -20.60
CA PHE A 468 -31.69 -33.47 -19.53
C PHE A 468 -30.88 -34.33 -18.54
N PRO A 469 -30.00 -35.26 -18.99
CA PRO A 469 -29.06 -35.94 -18.11
C PRO A 469 -28.30 -35.01 -17.19
N CYS A 470 -27.65 -33.95 -17.70
CA CYS A 470 -26.98 -32.96 -16.85
C CYS A 470 -27.93 -32.33 -15.83
N LYS A 471 -29.13 -31.91 -16.27
CA LYS A 471 -30.18 -31.34 -15.40
C LYS A 471 -30.54 -32.28 -14.24
N ASN A 472 -30.58 -33.59 -14.48
CA ASN A 472 -30.86 -34.60 -13.47
C ASN A 472 -29.79 -34.63 -12.36
N PHE A 473 -28.52 -34.41 -12.69
CA PHE A 473 -27.42 -34.30 -11.71
C PHE A 473 -27.31 -32.90 -11.08
N GLY A 474 -28.30 -32.03 -11.26
CA GLY A 474 -28.24 -30.65 -10.81
C GLY A 474 -27.18 -29.82 -11.53
N CYS A 475 -26.71 -30.29 -12.69
CA CYS A 475 -25.78 -29.60 -13.57
C CYS A 475 -26.55 -28.98 -14.73
N ALA A 476 -26.06 -27.88 -15.29
CA ALA A 476 -26.69 -27.28 -16.46
C ALA A 476 -25.68 -27.23 -17.60
N PHE A 477 -25.88 -28.08 -18.62
CA PHE A 477 -25.24 -27.90 -19.92
C PHE A 477 -26.21 -27.15 -20.82
N PHE A 478 -25.69 -26.10 -21.47
CA PHE A 478 -26.38 -25.35 -22.51
C PHE A 478 -25.52 -25.32 -23.76
N GLY A 479 -26.05 -25.84 -24.86
CA GLY A 479 -25.48 -25.75 -26.20
C GLY A 479 -26.22 -24.71 -27.03
N SER A 480 -25.53 -24.01 -27.91
CA SER A 480 -26.15 -23.10 -28.90
C SER A 480 -26.34 -23.75 -30.26
N GLU A 481 -25.71 -24.90 -30.48
CA GLU A 481 -25.77 -25.64 -31.74
C GLU A 481 -26.08 -27.10 -31.44
N PHE A 482 -26.92 -27.73 -32.27
CA PHE A 482 -27.22 -29.15 -32.13
C PHE A 482 -25.96 -30.02 -32.26
N ARG A 483 -24.98 -29.60 -33.07
CA ARG A 483 -23.66 -30.27 -33.17
C ARG A 483 -22.91 -30.24 -31.83
N GLY A 484 -22.96 -29.12 -31.12
CA GLY A 484 -22.41 -28.96 -29.77
C GLY A 484 -23.05 -29.92 -28.78
N LEU A 485 -24.38 -30.01 -28.80
CA LEU A 485 -25.13 -30.96 -27.99
C LEU A 485 -24.79 -32.42 -28.33
N LYS A 486 -24.76 -32.81 -29.61
CA LYS A 486 -24.41 -34.18 -30.02
C LYS A 486 -23.05 -34.62 -29.48
N ARG A 487 -22.07 -33.73 -29.56
CA ARG A 487 -20.74 -33.98 -29.01
C ARG A 487 -20.78 -34.10 -27.48
N HIS A 488 -21.47 -33.18 -26.79
CA HIS A 488 -21.62 -33.26 -25.34
C HIS A 488 -22.23 -34.59 -24.90
N MET A 489 -23.32 -35.02 -25.53
CA MET A 489 -23.97 -36.30 -25.25
C MET A 489 -23.02 -37.49 -25.45
N ARG A 490 -22.16 -37.45 -26.47
CA ARG A 490 -21.17 -38.50 -26.72
C ARG A 490 -20.02 -38.50 -25.71
N GLU A 491 -19.48 -37.33 -25.39
CA GLU A 491 -18.27 -37.20 -24.57
C GLU A 491 -18.58 -37.30 -23.08
N VAL A 492 -19.68 -36.68 -22.63
CA VAL A 492 -20.10 -36.63 -21.22
C VAL A 492 -20.99 -37.82 -20.89
N HIS A 493 -21.95 -38.14 -21.74
CA HIS A 493 -22.93 -39.19 -21.46
C HIS A 493 -22.65 -40.48 -22.20
N ALA A 494 -21.54 -40.64 -22.94
CA ALA A 494 -21.26 -41.85 -23.73
C ALA A 494 -22.39 -42.26 -24.70
N CYS A 495 -23.30 -41.34 -25.03
CA CYS A 495 -24.43 -41.59 -25.92
C CYS A 495 -23.92 -41.58 -27.37
N ARG A 496 -23.73 -42.78 -27.93
CA ARG A 496 -23.26 -43.01 -29.31
C ARG A 496 -24.40 -43.25 -30.31
N SER A 497 -25.62 -43.45 -29.81
CA SER A 497 -26.83 -43.77 -30.57
C SER A 497 -27.66 -42.53 -30.96
N LYS A 498 -28.93 -42.73 -31.30
CA LYS A 498 -29.89 -41.68 -31.68
C LYS A 498 -30.18 -40.78 -30.48
N ILE A 499 -29.96 -39.47 -30.66
CA ILE A 499 -30.27 -38.44 -29.67
C ILE A 499 -31.66 -37.89 -29.96
N VAL A 500 -32.54 -37.94 -28.96
CA VAL A 500 -33.97 -37.63 -29.10
C VAL A 500 -34.36 -36.44 -28.20
N GLU A 501 -35.15 -35.52 -28.75
CA GLU A 501 -35.77 -34.40 -28.02
C GLU A 501 -36.71 -34.92 -26.91
N ASP A 502 -36.86 -34.18 -25.83
CA ASP A 502 -37.65 -34.53 -24.63
C ASP A 502 -37.18 -35.77 -23.84
N VAL A 503 -36.17 -36.49 -24.35
CA VAL A 503 -35.48 -37.60 -23.69
C VAL A 503 -34.06 -37.18 -23.30
N HIS A 504 -33.27 -36.73 -24.27
CA HIS A 504 -31.86 -36.39 -24.08
C HIS A 504 -31.63 -34.88 -23.96
N TYR A 505 -32.41 -34.10 -24.71
CA TYR A 505 -32.29 -32.65 -24.73
C TYR A 505 -33.64 -31.95 -24.92
N GLY A 506 -33.68 -30.66 -24.62
CA GLY A 506 -34.80 -29.78 -24.99
C GLY A 506 -34.32 -28.40 -25.44
N LEU A 507 -35.23 -27.57 -25.94
CA LEU A 507 -34.97 -26.21 -26.40
C LEU A 507 -35.29 -25.16 -25.32
N ILE A 508 -34.44 -24.15 -25.14
CA ILE A 508 -34.66 -22.98 -24.25
C ILE A 508 -35.46 -21.90 -25.01
N LYS A 509 -36.51 -22.31 -25.73
CA LYS A 509 -37.53 -21.41 -26.27
C LYS A 509 -38.84 -21.51 -25.51
N ASP A 510 -39.01 -22.56 -24.71
CA ASP A 510 -40.22 -22.85 -23.96
C ASP A 510 -39.98 -22.69 -22.45
N ASP A 511 -40.63 -21.70 -21.83
CA ASP A 511 -40.63 -21.50 -20.36
C ASP A 511 -41.21 -22.73 -19.60
N VAL A 512 -41.84 -23.67 -20.31
CA VAL A 512 -42.61 -24.79 -19.74
C VAL A 512 -41.75 -26.05 -19.54
N THR A 513 -40.78 -26.36 -20.42
CA THR A 513 -39.96 -27.59 -20.36
C THR A 513 -38.75 -27.46 -19.43
N PHE A 514 -38.25 -26.25 -19.21
CA PHE A 514 -37.16 -26.03 -18.24
C PHE A 514 -37.57 -26.41 -16.81
N LEU A 515 -38.86 -26.34 -16.47
CA LEU A 515 -39.41 -26.67 -15.15
C LEU A 515 -40.17 -28.00 -15.10
N GLU A 516 -40.15 -28.81 -16.16
CA GLU A 516 -40.88 -30.08 -16.18
C GLU A 516 -40.56 -30.96 -14.94
N ALA A 517 -41.61 -31.50 -14.32
CA ALA A 517 -41.50 -32.40 -13.19
C ALA A 517 -40.68 -33.64 -13.59
N GLY A 518 -39.49 -33.81 -13.02
CA GLY A 518 -38.52 -34.80 -13.50
C GLY A 518 -38.96 -36.27 -13.42
N ALA A 519 -40.10 -36.57 -12.79
CA ALA A 519 -40.76 -37.88 -12.88
C ALA A 519 -41.27 -38.18 -14.29
N ALA A 520 -41.82 -37.20 -15.01
CA ALA A 520 -42.31 -37.38 -16.39
C ALA A 520 -41.16 -37.66 -17.36
N TRP A 521 -40.07 -36.90 -17.23
CA TRP A 521 -38.84 -37.15 -17.98
C TRP A 521 -38.25 -38.54 -17.68
N ARG A 522 -38.20 -38.96 -16.40
CA ARG A 522 -37.69 -40.28 -16.00
C ARG A 522 -38.43 -41.42 -16.71
N THR A 523 -39.76 -41.34 -16.82
CA THR A 523 -40.56 -42.33 -17.53
C THR A 523 -40.14 -42.42 -19.00
N ARG A 524 -40.03 -41.28 -19.69
CA ARG A 524 -39.59 -41.24 -21.09
C ARG A 524 -38.17 -41.77 -21.28
N TRP A 525 -37.26 -41.46 -20.36
CA TRP A 525 -35.90 -42.00 -20.38
C TRP A 525 -35.89 -43.52 -20.30
N ASN A 526 -36.63 -44.09 -19.34
CA ASN A 526 -36.70 -45.53 -19.13
C ASN A 526 -37.37 -46.25 -20.32
N GLU A 527 -38.47 -45.70 -20.85
CA GLU A 527 -39.16 -46.27 -22.02
C GLU A 527 -38.26 -46.29 -23.25
N PHE A 528 -37.50 -45.20 -23.49
CA PHE A 528 -36.55 -45.13 -24.58
C PHE A 528 -35.42 -46.17 -24.44
N ASP A 529 -34.84 -46.26 -23.23
CA ASP A 529 -33.75 -47.20 -22.95
C ASP A 529 -34.20 -48.67 -23.06
N HIS A 530 -35.42 -48.99 -22.64
CA HIS A 530 -36.01 -50.32 -22.83
C HIS A 530 -36.28 -50.65 -24.31
N ALA A 531 -36.71 -49.66 -25.10
CA ALA A 531 -37.07 -49.86 -26.51
C ALA A 531 -35.87 -50.04 -27.44
N GLU A 532 -34.77 -49.33 -27.19
CA GLU A 532 -33.56 -49.40 -28.03
C GLU A 532 -32.64 -50.59 -27.68
N GLY A 533 -33.04 -51.40 -26.69
CA GLY A 533 -32.17 -52.37 -26.04
C GLY A 533 -31.19 -51.66 -25.13
N ALA A 534 -31.01 -52.17 -23.90
CA ALA A 534 -30.16 -51.58 -22.87
C ALA A 534 -28.89 -51.01 -23.49
N TRP A 535 -28.55 -49.76 -23.14
CA TRP A 535 -27.26 -49.16 -23.41
C TRP A 535 -26.19 -50.25 -23.32
N SER A 536 -25.69 -50.72 -24.46
CA SER A 536 -24.61 -51.70 -24.52
C SER A 536 -23.33 -50.95 -24.17
N GLY A 537 -23.20 -50.64 -22.88
CA GLY A 537 -21.90 -50.53 -22.26
C GLY A 537 -21.32 -51.92 -22.28
N ASP A 538 -20.25 -52.10 -23.04
CA ASP A 538 -19.33 -53.21 -22.81
C ASP A 538 -19.05 -53.30 -21.32
N GLU A 539 -19.49 -54.39 -20.70
CA GLU A 539 -18.87 -54.93 -19.51
C GLU A 539 -17.50 -55.49 -19.92
N SER A 540 -16.49 -54.64 -20.00
CA SER A 540 -15.08 -55.07 -19.99
C SER A 540 -14.15 -53.95 -19.55
N GLU A 541 -13.54 -54.18 -18.38
CA GLU A 541 -12.32 -53.60 -17.77
C GLU A 541 -12.35 -52.13 -17.28
#